data_AF-A2BXJ2-F1
#
_entry.id   AF-A2BXJ2-F1
#
_cell.length_a   1.000
_cell.length_b   1.000
_cell.length_c   1.000
_cell.angle_alpha   90.00
_cell.angle_beta   90.00
_cell.angle_gamma   90.00
#
_symmetry.space_group_name_H-M   'P 1'
#
loop_
_entity.id
_entity.type
_entity.pdbx_description
1 polymer ?
#
loop_
_entity_poly.entity_id
_entity_poly.type
_entity_poly.pdbx_seq_one_letter_code
_entity_poly.pdbx_strand_id
1 'polypeptide(L)'
;MTKLLVLFSIFLFFIAIFLLLIYKKKNSRIIKTKNFSSLITSPKELANNPDINTNNWYLHKNRLIKFGRSQYKGLTFFVSSDDKIYYISEEGIKVYC
;
A
#
# COMPACT_ATOMS: atom_id res chain seq x y z
N MET A 1 -41.63 26.45 -5.24
CA MET A 1 -40.31 26.81 -5.81
C MET A 1 -39.21 26.84 -4.76
N THR A 2 -39.31 27.68 -3.72
CA THR A 2 -38.26 27.82 -2.68
C THR A 2 -37.91 26.51 -1.94
N LYS A 3 -38.91 25.71 -1.51
CA LYS A 3 -38.66 24.43 -0.84
C LYS A 3 -37.90 23.40 -1.70
N LEU A 4 -38.18 23.38 -3.01
CA LEU A 4 -37.50 22.50 -3.97
C LEU A 4 -36.04 22.92 -4.17
N LEU A 5 -35.79 24.23 -4.24
CA LEU A 5 -34.46 24.82 -4.29
C LEU A 5 -33.63 24.50 -3.05
N VAL A 6 -34.23 24.56 -1.86
CA VAL A 6 -33.57 24.20 -0.60
C VAL A 6 -33.21 22.71 -0.57
N LEU A 7 -34.14 21.83 -0.94
CA LEU A 7 -33.87 20.38 -1.05
C LEU A 7 -32.75 20.06 -2.03
N PHE A 8 -32.75 20.72 -3.19
CA PHE A 8 -31.71 20.55 -4.21
C PHE A 8 -30.33 21.02 -3.70
N SER A 9 -30.28 22.15 -2.99
CA SER A 9 -29.05 22.66 -2.37
C SER A 9 -28.48 21.69 -1.32
N ILE A 10 -29.35 21.09 -0.50
CA ILE A 10 -28.95 20.10 0.51
C ILE A 10 -28.38 18.84 -0.17
N PHE A 11 -29.01 18.37 -1.24
CA PHE A 11 -28.54 17.21 -1.99
C PHE A 11 -27.16 17.43 -2.61
N LEU A 12 -26.92 18.59 -3.22
CA LEU A 12 -25.60 18.95 -3.76
C LEU A 12 -24.52 19.02 -2.69
N PHE A 13 -24.86 19.51 -1.49
CA PHE A 13 -23.94 19.56 -0.36
C PHE A 13 -23.49 18.17 0.09
N PHE A 14 -24.42 17.21 0.17
CA PHE A 14 -24.08 15.82 0.48
C PHE A 14 -23.20 15.16 -0.58
N ILE A 15 -23.44 15.43 -1.87
CA ILE A 15 -22.58 14.95 -2.95
C ILE A 15 -21.16 15.50 -2.81
N ALA A 16 -21.01 16.80 -2.53
CA ALA A 16 -19.70 17.41 -2.34
C ALA A 16 -18.93 16.78 -1.17
N ILE A 17 -19.60 16.55 -0.03
CA ILE A 17 -19.01 15.86 1.12
C ILE A 17 -18.56 14.44 0.74
N PHE A 18 -19.40 13.70 0.05
CA PHE A 18 -19.09 12.33 -0.36
C PHE A 18 -17.86 12.24 -1.26
N LEU A 19 -17.75 13.16 -2.24
CA LEU A 19 -16.57 13.26 -3.11
C LEU A 19 -15.31 13.60 -2.31
N LEU A 20 -15.41 14.49 -1.33
CA LEU A 20 -14.29 14.92 -0.48
C LEU A 20 -13.78 13.77 0.40
N LEU A 21 -14.68 12.92 0.91
CA LEU A 21 -14.33 11.71 1.67
C LEU A 21 -13.61 10.68 0.79
N ILE A 22 -14.07 10.46 -0.45
CA ILE A 22 -13.42 9.56 -1.41
C ILE A 22 -12.01 10.07 -1.74
N TYR A 23 -11.88 11.38 -2.01
CA TYR A 23 -10.60 12.00 -2.32
C TYR A 23 -9.59 11.87 -1.17
N LYS A 24 -10.02 12.14 0.07
CA LYS A 24 -9.18 11.99 1.27
C LYS A 24 -8.73 10.53 1.48
N LYS A 25 -9.63 9.55 1.25
CA LYS A 25 -9.31 8.12 1.33
C LYS A 25 -8.27 7.68 0.29
N LYS A 26 -8.32 8.23 -0.93
CA LYS A 26 -7.33 7.99 -1.97
C LYS A 26 -5.96 8.57 -1.59
N ASN A 27 -5.94 9.82 -1.10
CA ASN A 27 -4.68 10.48 -0.72
C ASN A 27 -4.00 9.79 0.49
N SER A 28 -4.76 9.32 1.48
CA SER A 28 -4.17 8.60 2.63
C SER A 28 -3.57 7.24 2.25
N ARG A 29 -4.13 6.54 1.26
CA ARG A 29 -3.51 5.33 0.68
C ARG A 29 -2.22 5.66 -0.09
N ILE A 30 -2.19 6.77 -0.82
CA ILE A 30 -0.99 7.24 -1.55
C ILE A 30 0.12 7.67 -0.60
N ILE A 31 -0.22 8.32 0.52
CA ILE A 31 0.76 8.74 1.54
C ILE A 31 1.35 7.53 2.27
N LYS A 32 0.55 6.51 2.60
CA LYS A 32 1.04 5.26 3.22
C LYS A 32 1.99 4.47 2.32
N THR A 33 1.82 4.55 1.00
CA THR A 33 2.68 3.84 0.03
C THR A 33 3.98 4.57 -0.30
N LYS A 34 4.10 5.87 0.00
CA LYS A 34 5.30 6.67 -0.31
C LYS A 34 6.41 6.66 0.75
N ASN A 35 6.15 6.16 1.97
CA ASN A 35 7.05 6.44 3.11
C ASN A 35 7.90 5.25 3.60
N PHE A 36 8.04 4.16 2.85
CA PHE A 36 8.82 3.00 3.33
C PHE A 36 10.31 3.01 2.97
N SER A 37 10.80 3.93 2.12
CA SER A 37 12.15 3.82 1.56
C SER A 37 13.19 4.85 2.02
N SER A 38 12.86 5.85 2.85
CA SER A 38 13.80 6.98 3.08
C SER A 38 14.39 7.12 4.48
N LEU A 39 14.12 6.19 5.40
CA LEU A 39 14.85 6.15 6.68
C LEU A 39 15.93 5.08 6.59
N ILE A 40 17.14 5.54 6.31
CA ILE A 40 18.39 4.78 6.23
C ILE A 40 18.42 3.74 7.35
N THR A 41 18.05 2.51 6.99
CA THR A 41 18.05 1.37 7.89
C THR A 41 19.46 0.81 7.84
N SER A 42 20.12 0.69 8.99
CA SER A 42 21.48 0.12 9.07
C SER A 42 21.51 -1.23 8.34
N PRO A 43 22.61 -1.63 7.65
CA PRO A 43 22.69 -2.92 6.97
C PRO A 43 22.32 -4.11 7.87
N LYS A 44 22.61 -4.01 9.18
CA LYS A 44 22.19 -4.99 10.19
C LYS A 44 20.69 -4.99 10.45
N GLU A 45 20.08 -3.82 10.53
CA GLU A 45 18.64 -3.69 10.68
C GLU A 45 17.91 -4.18 9.42
N LEU A 46 18.45 -3.92 8.22
CA LEU A 46 17.89 -4.43 6.97
C LEU A 46 17.97 -5.95 6.89
N ALA A 47 19.09 -6.54 7.32
CA ALA A 47 19.27 -7.99 7.33
C ALA A 47 18.32 -8.68 8.33
N ASN A 48 18.08 -8.06 9.47
CA ASN A 48 17.30 -8.65 10.56
C ASN A 48 15.80 -8.29 10.50
N ASN A 49 15.42 -7.21 9.79
CA ASN A 49 14.03 -6.80 9.68
C ASN A 49 13.32 -7.69 8.66
N PRO A 50 12.38 -8.53 9.13
CA PRO A 50 11.73 -9.49 8.28
C PRO A 50 10.72 -8.84 7.34
N ASP A 51 10.52 -7.53 7.33
CA ASP A 51 9.58 -6.82 6.43
C ASP A 51 10.30 -6.05 5.31
N ILE A 52 11.58 -5.70 5.50
CA ILE A 52 12.37 -4.84 4.59
C ILE A 52 13.50 -5.63 3.89
N ASN A 53 13.91 -6.78 4.44
CA ASN A 53 14.94 -7.61 3.79
C ASN A 53 14.46 -8.12 2.42
N THR A 54 15.22 -7.81 1.36
CA THR A 54 14.98 -8.17 -0.05
C THR A 54 15.80 -9.33 -0.58
N ASN A 55 16.83 -9.75 0.16
CA ASN A 55 17.83 -10.71 -0.32
C ASN A 55 17.67 -12.09 0.32
N ASN A 56 16.91 -12.19 1.42
CA ASN A 56 16.72 -13.45 2.13
C ASN A 56 15.53 -14.25 1.57
N TRP A 57 15.83 -15.22 0.69
CA TRP A 57 14.86 -16.12 0.08
C TRP A 57 14.03 -16.94 1.08
N TYR A 58 14.66 -17.46 2.13
CA TYR A 58 13.97 -18.26 3.15
C TYR A 58 12.93 -17.43 3.90
N LEU A 59 13.29 -16.19 4.20
CA LEU A 59 12.39 -15.23 4.82
C LEU A 59 11.19 -14.94 3.92
N HIS A 60 11.40 -14.67 2.62
CA HIS A 60 10.31 -14.42 1.68
C HIS A 60 9.37 -15.62 1.54
N LYS A 61 9.92 -16.84 1.43
CA LYS A 61 9.11 -18.07 1.41
C LYS A 61 8.25 -18.19 2.68
N ASN A 62 8.81 -17.89 3.84
CA ASN A 62 8.07 -17.91 5.10
C ASN A 62 6.96 -16.84 5.15
N ARG A 63 7.15 -15.66 4.56
CA ARG A 63 6.10 -14.63 4.46
C ARG A 63 4.88 -15.10 3.65
N LEU A 64 5.08 -15.95 2.65
CA LEU A 64 3.97 -16.53 1.88
C LEU A 64 3.14 -17.50 2.71
N ILE A 65 3.79 -18.21 3.64
CA ILE A 65 3.20 -19.31 4.41
C ILE A 65 2.64 -18.83 5.76
N LYS A 66 3.29 -17.87 6.43
CA LYS A 66 2.93 -17.47 7.81
C LYS A 66 1.53 -16.84 7.85
N PHE A 67 0.65 -17.47 8.62
CA PHE A 67 -0.72 -17.03 8.84
C PHE A 67 -0.78 -15.74 9.68
N GLY A 68 -1.61 -14.78 9.25
CA GLY A 68 -2.16 -13.72 10.11
C GLY A 68 -1.45 -12.35 10.11
N ARG A 69 -0.15 -12.26 9.80
CA ARG A 69 0.59 -10.97 9.86
C ARG A 69 1.28 -10.53 8.58
N SER A 70 1.53 -11.45 7.66
CA SER A 70 2.25 -11.11 6.42
C SER A 70 1.32 -10.44 5.42
N GLN A 71 1.65 -9.20 5.05
CA GLN A 71 0.99 -8.51 3.93
C GLN A 71 1.24 -9.16 2.57
N TYR A 72 2.21 -10.09 2.49
CA TYR A 72 2.60 -10.76 1.25
C TYR A 72 2.03 -12.18 1.13
N LYS A 73 1.15 -12.60 2.04
CA LYS A 73 0.58 -13.95 2.06
C LYS A 73 -0.18 -14.22 0.75
N GLY A 74 0.13 -15.34 0.10
CA GLY A 74 -0.52 -15.75 -1.16
C GLY A 74 -0.08 -14.97 -2.40
N LEU A 75 0.86 -14.01 -2.28
CA LEU A 75 1.42 -13.32 -3.44
C LEU A 75 2.52 -14.15 -4.12
N THR A 76 2.71 -13.93 -5.42
CA THR A 76 3.89 -14.40 -6.14
C THR A 76 4.99 -13.35 -6.05
N PHE A 77 6.22 -13.77 -5.72
CA PHE A 77 7.39 -12.90 -5.79
C PHE A 77 8.22 -13.23 -7.04
N PHE A 78 9.00 -12.25 -7.46
CA PHE A 78 9.88 -12.33 -8.62
C PHE A 78 11.27 -11.85 -8.24
N VAL A 79 12.25 -12.18 -9.08
CA VAL A 79 13.66 -11.81 -8.88
C VAL A 79 14.07 -10.89 -10.02
N SER A 80 14.67 -9.74 -9.70
CA SER A 80 15.20 -8.82 -10.70
C SER A 80 16.56 -9.29 -11.24
N SER A 81 17.08 -8.62 -12.25
CA SER A 81 18.45 -8.84 -12.76
C SER A 81 19.55 -8.62 -11.71
N ASP A 82 19.24 -7.90 -10.63
CA ASP A 82 20.17 -7.54 -9.57
C ASP A 82 19.98 -8.44 -8.33
N ASP A 83 19.36 -9.62 -8.51
CA ASP A 83 19.02 -10.60 -7.46
C ASP A 83 18.13 -10.06 -6.32
N LYS A 84 17.38 -8.98 -6.57
CA LYS A 84 16.45 -8.40 -5.59
C LYS A 84 15.06 -8.99 -5.75
N ILE A 85 14.44 -9.33 -4.62
CA ILE A 85 13.08 -9.85 -4.60
C ILE A 85 12.07 -8.69 -4.65
N TYR A 86 11.08 -8.82 -5.54
CA TYR A 86 10.01 -7.85 -5.70
C TYR A 86 8.65 -8.52 -5.92
N TYR A 87 7.59 -7.75 -5.72
CA TYR A 87 6.21 -8.14 -5.90
C TYR A 87 5.54 -7.26 -6.97
N ILE A 88 4.44 -7.74 -7.53
CA ILE A 88 3.57 -6.94 -8.39
C ILE A 88 2.34 -6.53 -7.58
N SER A 89 2.07 -5.23 -7.50
CA SER A 89 0.87 -4.71 -6.83
C SER A 89 -0.39 -5.01 -7.65
N GLU A 90 -1.56 -4.79 -7.06
CA GLU A 90 -2.85 -4.91 -7.78
C GLU A 90 -2.91 -3.97 -9.00
N GLU A 91 -2.19 -2.84 -8.95
CA GLU A 91 -2.06 -1.88 -10.06
C GLU A 91 -0.97 -2.25 -11.09
N GLY A 92 -0.32 -3.42 -10.94
CA GLY A 92 0.71 -3.89 -11.88
C GLY A 92 2.09 -3.27 -11.65
N ILE A 93 2.32 -2.58 -10.53
CA ILE A 93 3.57 -1.87 -10.25
C ILE A 93 4.56 -2.81 -9.55
N LYS A 94 5.85 -2.75 -9.94
CA LYS A 94 6.93 -3.44 -9.22
C LYS A 94 7.16 -2.78 -7.87
N VAL A 95 6.94 -3.53 -6.80
CA VAL A 95 7.20 -3.10 -5.42
C VAL A 95 8.33 -3.97 -4.87
N TYR A 96 9.48 -3.34 -4.67
CA TYR A 96 10.59 -3.96 -3.98
C TYR A 96 10.31 -3.94 -2.47
N CYS A 97 10.77 -4.98 -1.77
CA CYS A 97 10.84 -4.90 -0.31
C CYS A 97 11.89 -3.88 0.16
#